data_AF-A0A350PJ08-F1
#
_entry.id   AF-A0A350PJ08-F1
#
_cell.length_a   1.000
_cell.length_b   1.000
_cell.length_c   1.000
_cell.angle_alpha   90.00
_cell.angle_beta   90.00
_cell.angle_gamma   90.00
#
_symmetry.space_group_name_H-M   'P 1'
#
loop_
_entity.id
_entity.type
_entity.pdbx_description
1 polymer ?
#
loop_
_entity_poly.entity_id
_entity_poly.type
_entity_poly.pdbx_seq_one_letter_code
_entity_poly.pdbx_strand_id
1 'polypeptide(L)'
;EDHVSMGSISSRKLNQVIDNVEKILAVELVSAAQAFDFRKPMKSGPILDACHELVRDHIDHADEDRVFANDIRKALDLIQSHIISHKADEIANKLNIDLNGSYDEQFRVS
;
A
#
# COMPACT_ATOMS: atom_id res chain seq x y z
N GLU A 1 14.65 -20.01 37.00
CA GLU A 1 13.93 -19.56 35.80
C GLU A 1 14.84 -19.84 34.63
N ASP A 2 14.64 -21.01 34.02
CA ASP A 2 15.67 -21.64 33.18
C ASP A 2 15.30 -21.47 31.70
N HIS A 3 14.08 -21.00 31.45
CA HIS A 3 13.53 -20.63 30.15
C HIS A 3 12.94 -19.22 30.26
N VAL A 4 13.40 -18.32 29.39
CA VAL A 4 12.87 -16.97 29.25
C VAL A 4 12.40 -16.75 27.81
N SER A 5 11.32 -16.00 27.63
CA SER A 5 10.63 -15.84 26.34
C SER A 5 11.36 -14.95 25.34
N MET A 6 12.32 -14.12 25.81
CA MET A 6 12.98 -13.07 25.01
C MET A 6 11.99 -12.13 24.30
N GLY A 7 10.76 -12.02 24.82
CA GLY A 7 9.65 -11.35 24.13
C GLY A 7 9.92 -9.90 23.76
N SER A 8 10.58 -9.14 24.64
CA SER A 8 10.91 -7.72 24.39
C SER A 8 11.84 -7.53 23.18
N ILE A 9 12.79 -8.44 22.96
CA ILE A 9 13.70 -8.40 21.82
C ILE A 9 12.94 -8.75 20.54
N SER A 10 12.10 -9.78 20.60
CA SER A 10 11.23 -10.19 19.48
C SER A 10 10.28 -9.07 19.06
N SER A 11 9.64 -8.38 20.00
CA SER A 11 8.75 -7.24 19.71
C SER A 11 9.48 -6.08 19.04
N ARG A 12 10.69 -5.72 19.51
CA ARG A 12 11.49 -4.67 18.86
C ARG A 12 11.89 -5.04 17.44
N LYS A 13 12.26 -6.29 17.21
CA LYS A 13 12.57 -6.80 15.87
C LYS A 13 11.34 -6.75 14.97
N LEU A 14 10.18 -7.15 15.46
CA LEU A 14 8.93 -7.08 14.70
C LEU A 14 8.61 -5.65 14.27
N ASN A 15 8.71 -4.67 15.19
CA ASN A 15 8.47 -3.27 14.84
C ASN A 15 9.42 -2.77 13.73
N GLN A 16 10.71 -3.12 13.84
CA GLN A 16 11.69 -2.78 12.80
C GLN A 16 11.36 -3.42 11.44
N VAL A 17 10.81 -4.64 11.44
CA VAL A 17 10.37 -5.31 10.21
C VAL A 17 9.16 -4.60 9.62
N ILE A 18 8.17 -4.21 10.43
CA ILE A 18 7.00 -3.44 9.99
C ILE A 18 7.47 -2.14 9.32
N ASP A 19 8.33 -1.36 9.97
CA ASP A 19 8.87 -0.11 9.42
C ASP A 19 9.59 -0.30 8.07
N ASN A 20 10.21 -1.46 7.86
CA ASN A 20 10.90 -1.78 6.63
C ASN A 20 9.93 -2.22 5.53
N VAL A 21 8.90 -3.00 5.89
CA VAL A 21 7.86 -3.43 4.94
C VAL A 21 7.07 -2.23 4.42
N GLU A 22 6.71 -1.27 5.27
CA GLU A 22 6.03 -0.05 4.84
C GLU A 22 6.85 0.73 3.80
N LYS A 23 8.17 0.81 3.97
CA LYS A 23 9.08 1.45 2.99
C LYS A 23 9.17 0.66 1.69
N ILE A 24 9.17 -0.67 1.75
CA ILE A 24 9.15 -1.52 0.55
C ILE A 24 7.85 -1.28 -0.23
N LEU A 25 6.70 -1.28 0.46
CA LEU A 25 5.39 -1.01 -0.13
C LEU A 25 5.32 0.41 -0.71
N ALA A 26 5.93 1.40 -0.07
CA ALA A 26 6.00 2.76 -0.61
C ALA A 26 6.76 2.82 -1.94
N VAL A 27 7.89 2.12 -2.05
CA VAL A 27 8.65 2.01 -3.31
C VAL A 27 7.81 1.30 -4.38
N GLU A 28 7.19 0.19 -4.01
CA GLU A 28 6.31 -0.57 -4.91
C GLU A 28 5.15 0.29 -5.42
N LEU A 29 4.51 1.08 -4.56
CA LEU A 29 3.40 1.96 -4.93
C LEU A 29 3.81 3.01 -5.97
N VAL A 30 4.97 3.65 -5.80
CA VAL A 30 5.50 4.62 -6.77
C VAL A 30 5.80 3.93 -8.11
N SER A 31 6.47 2.79 -8.09
CA SER A 31 6.78 2.02 -9.29
C SER A 31 5.51 1.51 -10.00
N ALA A 32 4.53 1.03 -9.25
CA ALA A 32 3.25 0.54 -9.77
C ALA A 32 2.45 1.68 -10.42
N ALA A 33 2.38 2.86 -9.79
CA ALA A 33 1.69 4.01 -10.35
C ALA A 33 2.32 4.50 -11.66
N GLN A 34 3.65 4.45 -11.75
CA GLN A 34 4.38 4.79 -12.98
C GLN A 34 4.14 3.74 -14.09
N ALA A 35 4.22 2.44 -13.74
CA ALA A 35 3.92 1.36 -14.68
C ALA A 35 2.47 1.40 -15.19
N PHE A 36 1.54 1.78 -14.32
CA PHE A 36 0.14 1.96 -14.67
C PHE A 36 -0.04 3.05 -15.74
N ASP A 37 0.64 4.19 -15.61
CA ASP A 37 0.59 5.25 -16.62
C ASP A 37 1.17 4.83 -17.96
N PHE A 38 2.30 4.11 -17.96
CA PHE A 38 2.91 3.63 -19.20
C PHE A 38 2.03 2.64 -19.98
N ARG A 39 1.02 2.04 -19.34
CA ARG A 39 0.06 1.16 -20.00
C ARG A 39 -1.13 1.91 -20.61
N LYS A 40 -1.26 3.22 -20.41
CA LYS A 40 -2.35 4.00 -21.02
C LYS A 40 -2.28 3.90 -22.56
N PRO A 41 -3.43 3.78 -23.25
CA PRO A 41 -4.79 3.97 -22.76
C PRO A 41 -5.49 2.72 -22.21
N MET A 42 -4.77 1.61 -21.95
CA MET A 42 -5.39 0.43 -21.33
C MET A 42 -5.94 0.80 -19.94
N LYS A 43 -7.18 0.39 -19.67
CA LYS A 43 -7.84 0.60 -18.38
C LYS A 43 -7.66 -0.61 -17.47
N SER A 44 -7.66 -0.36 -16.16
CA SER A 44 -7.75 -1.42 -15.17
C SER A 44 -9.21 -1.60 -14.69
N GLY A 45 -9.40 -2.35 -13.62
CA GLY A 45 -10.67 -2.38 -12.90
C GLY A 45 -10.94 -1.06 -12.16
N PRO A 46 -12.21 -0.75 -11.86
CA PRO A 46 -12.62 0.55 -11.28
C PRO A 46 -11.96 0.84 -9.92
N ILE A 47 -11.67 -0.20 -9.14
CA ILE A 47 -10.97 -0.07 -7.84
C ILE A 47 -9.53 0.38 -8.06
N LEU A 48 -8.81 -0.26 -8.99
CA LEU A 48 -7.41 0.08 -9.27
C LEU A 48 -7.28 1.44 -9.96
N ASP A 49 -8.20 1.79 -10.86
CA ASP A 49 -8.23 3.13 -11.47
C ASP A 49 -8.40 4.21 -10.37
N ALA A 50 -9.33 4.03 -9.43
CA ALA A 50 -9.55 4.98 -8.33
C ALA A 50 -8.36 5.09 -7.35
N CYS A 51 -7.72 3.95 -7.03
CA CYS A 51 -6.50 3.98 -6.22
C CYS A 51 -5.34 4.64 -6.96
N HIS A 52 -5.21 4.43 -8.27
CA HIS A 52 -4.19 5.08 -9.10
C HIS A 52 -4.39 6.60 -9.14
N GLU A 53 -5.63 7.06 -9.34
CA GLU A 53 -5.99 8.48 -9.28
C GLU A 53 -5.60 9.09 -7.92
N LEU A 54 -5.93 8.42 -6.81
CA LEU A 54 -5.55 8.89 -5.47
C LEU A 54 -4.03 9.04 -5.30
N VAL A 55 -3.24 8.10 -5.83
CA VAL A 55 -1.78 8.22 -5.81
C VAL A 55 -1.33 9.43 -6.62
N ARG A 56 -1.94 9.65 -7.80
CA ARG A 56 -1.58 10.78 -8.68
C ARG A 56 -1.99 12.15 -8.14
N ASP A 57 -2.97 12.22 -7.25
CA ASP A 57 -3.28 13.44 -6.49
C ASP A 57 -2.15 13.87 -5.54
N HIS A 58 -1.26 12.95 -5.16
CA HIS A 58 -0.19 13.20 -4.19
C HIS A 58 1.21 13.15 -4.82
N ILE A 59 1.39 12.28 -5.81
CA ILE A 59 2.66 11.95 -6.45
C ILE A 59 2.50 12.07 -7.96
N ASP A 60 3.08 13.12 -8.54
CA ASP A 60 3.03 13.38 -9.97
C ASP A 60 3.71 12.26 -10.78
N HIS A 61 3.29 12.09 -12.04
CA HIS A 61 4.03 11.25 -12.98
C HIS A 61 5.49 11.72 -13.09
N ALA A 62 6.43 10.79 -13.21
CA ALA A 62 7.83 11.13 -13.42
C ALA A 62 8.12 11.10 -14.92
N ASP A 63 8.11 12.27 -15.57
CA ASP A 63 8.49 12.40 -16.99
C ASP A 63 10.01 12.29 -17.21
N GLU A 64 10.79 12.68 -16.20
CA GLU A 64 12.24 12.64 -16.17
C GLU A 64 12.76 12.24 -14.79
N ASP A 65 14.05 11.93 -14.70
CA ASP A 65 14.69 11.58 -13.44
C ASP A 65 14.61 12.74 -12.43
N ARG A 66 14.20 12.42 -11.21
CA ARG A 66 14.09 13.36 -10.10
C ARG A 66 14.45 12.72 -8.77
N VAL A 67 14.38 13.50 -7.70
CA VAL A 67 14.64 13.00 -6.33
C VAL A 67 13.46 12.16 -5.84
N PHE A 68 13.50 10.86 -6.16
CA PHE A 68 12.47 9.89 -5.76
C PHE A 68 12.34 9.70 -4.24
N ALA A 69 13.33 10.10 -3.45
CA ALA A 69 13.22 10.07 -1.99
C ALA A 69 12.04 10.91 -1.47
N ASN A 70 11.64 11.99 -2.18
CA ASN A 70 10.47 12.78 -1.81
C ASN A 70 9.17 12.04 -2.16
N ASP A 71 9.11 11.38 -3.31
CA ASP A 71 7.96 10.60 -3.75
C ASP A 71 7.74 9.38 -2.85
N ILE A 72 8.81 8.67 -2.51
CA ILE A 72 8.77 7.51 -1.61
C ILE A 72 8.29 7.94 -0.20
N ARG A 73 8.68 9.13 0.28
CA ARG A 73 8.16 9.66 1.56
C ARG A 73 6.65 9.90 1.50
N LYS A 74 6.16 10.55 0.43
CA LYS A 74 4.72 10.73 0.23
C LYS A 74 3.99 9.39 0.13
N ALA A 75 4.55 8.42 -0.58
CA ALA A 75 3.96 7.08 -0.69
C ALA A 75 3.93 6.36 0.66
N LEU A 76 4.97 6.53 1.49
CA LEU A 76 5.00 6.01 2.85
C LEU A 76 3.88 6.62 3.69
N ASP A 77 3.64 7.93 3.60
CA ASP A 77 2.53 8.60 4.29
C ASP A 77 1.16 8.00 3.86
N LEU A 78 0.96 7.72 2.57
CA LEU A 78 -0.26 7.08 2.06
C LEU A 78 -0.45 5.65 2.58
N ILE A 79 0.63 4.88 2.71
CA ILE A 79 0.61 3.52 3.27
C ILE A 79 0.26 3.56 4.76
N GLN A 80 0.94 4.43 5.52
CA GLN A 80 0.75 4.57 6.98
C GLN A 80 -0.61 5.15 7.33
N SER A 81 -1.20 5.99 6.48
CA SER A 81 -2.54 6.53 6.68
C SER A 81 -3.67 5.58 6.27
N HIS A 82 -3.33 4.39 5.73
CA HIS A 82 -4.28 3.40 5.22
C HIS A 82 -5.27 3.95 4.18
N ILE A 83 -4.97 5.09 3.53
CA ILE A 83 -5.93 5.76 2.65
C ILE A 83 -6.17 4.96 1.36
N ILE A 84 -5.17 4.20 0.92
CA ILE A 84 -5.25 3.33 -0.26
C ILE A 84 -6.24 2.18 -0.01
N SER A 85 -6.16 1.49 1.13
CA SER A 85 -7.11 0.43 1.49
C SER A 85 -8.52 0.98 1.68
N HIS A 86 -8.67 2.12 2.38
CA HIS A 86 -9.97 2.75 2.54
C HIS A 86 -10.60 3.16 1.21
N LYS A 87 -9.81 3.68 0.26
CA LYS A 87 -10.30 4.00 -1.08
C LYS A 87 -10.72 2.73 -1.83
N ALA A 88 -9.94 1.66 -1.73
CA ALA A 88 -10.29 0.39 -2.36
C ALA A 88 -11.62 -0.16 -1.81
N ASP A 89 -11.78 -0.19 -0.49
CA ASP A 89 -12.99 -0.63 0.19
C ASP A 89 -14.20 0.24 -0.16
N GLU A 90 -14.03 1.57 -0.21
CA GLU A 90 -15.10 2.51 -0.60
C GLU A 90 -15.65 2.16 -1.99
N ILE A 91 -14.77 1.97 -2.97
CA ILE A 91 -15.15 1.68 -4.35
C ILE A 91 -15.71 0.26 -4.49
N ALA A 92 -15.11 -0.71 -3.79
CA ALA A 92 -15.60 -2.08 -3.76
C ALA A 92 -17.04 -2.15 -3.22
N ASN A 93 -17.30 -1.51 -2.09
CA ASN A 93 -18.64 -1.43 -1.49
C ASN A 93 -19.63 -0.73 -2.41
N LYS A 94 -19.25 0.39 -3.03
CA LYS A 94 -20.10 1.12 -3.99
C LYS A 94 -20.51 0.27 -5.19
N LEU A 95 -19.63 -0.64 -5.63
CA LEU A 95 -19.84 -1.51 -6.78
C LEU A 95 -20.32 -2.92 -6.41
N ASN A 96 -20.50 -3.22 -5.12
CA ASN A 96 -20.80 -4.56 -4.59
C ASN A 96 -19.79 -5.62 -5.06
N ILE A 97 -18.50 -5.28 -5.04
CA ILE A 97 -17.39 -6.20 -5.33
C ILE A 97 -16.83 -6.72 -4.00
N ASP A 98 -16.74 -8.04 -3.85
CA ASP A 98 -16.05 -8.66 -2.72
C ASP A 98 -14.53 -8.67 -2.95
N LEU A 99 -13.78 -8.00 -2.07
CA LEU A 99 -12.31 -7.96 -2.10
C LEU A 99 -11.64 -9.06 -1.27
N ASN A 100 -12.32 -9.60 -0.27
CA ASN A 100 -11.72 -10.47 0.73
C ASN A 100 -11.89 -11.96 0.38
N GLY A 101 -12.85 -12.27 -0.49
CA GLY A 101 -13.06 -13.60 -1.04
C GLY A 101 -13.44 -14.64 0.01
N SER A 102 -13.33 -15.91 -0.34
CA SER A 102 -13.87 -17.03 0.46
C SER A 102 -13.15 -17.30 1.79
N TYR A 103 -12.01 -16.65 2.05
CA TYR A 103 -11.18 -16.89 3.23
C TYR A 103 -11.11 -15.71 4.20
N ASP A 104 -11.90 -14.65 3.97
CA ASP A 104 -11.91 -13.45 4.81
C ASP A 104 -12.04 -13.79 6.30
N GLU A 105 -12.99 -14.64 6.66
CA GLU A 105 -13.24 -15.00 8.07
C GLU A 105 -12.03 -15.68 8.75
N GLN A 106 -11.13 -16.30 7.99
CA GLN A 106 -9.97 -17.02 8.53
C GLN A 106 -8.76 -16.11 8.75
N PHE A 107 -8.67 -15.01 7.99
CA PHE A 107 -7.49 -14.14 7.95
C PHE A 107 -7.78 -12.69 8.30
N ARG A 108 -9.05 -12.31 8.50
CA ARG A 108 -9.44 -11.01 9.05
C ARG A 108 -8.73 -10.78 10.37
N VAL A 109 -7.95 -9.71 10.44
CA VAL A 109 -7.36 -9.25 11.70
C VAL A 109 -8.51 -8.66 12.54
N SER A 110 -8.67 -9.17 13.76
CA SER A 110 -9.75 -8.81 14.69
C SER A 110 -9.70 -7.37 15.16
#